data_AF-A0A820MYZ0-F1
#
_entry.id   AF-A0A820MYZ0-F1
#
_cell.length_a   1.000
_cell.length_b   1.000
_cell.length_c   1.000
_cell.angle_alpha   90.00
_cell.angle_beta   90.00
_cell.angle_gamma   90.00
#
_symmetry.space_group_name_H-M   'P 1'
#
loop_
_entity.id
_entity.type
_entity.pdbx_description
1 polymer ?
#
loop_
_entity_poly.entity_id
_entity_poly.type
_entity_poly.pdbx_seq_one_letter_code
_entity_poly.pdbx_strand_id
1 'polypeptide(L)'
;MVFMKPESALKRADELIEVGRKQRALETLLEVIKSRRHRTWTITHEPLMEKLLELCVDLKKNQIAKDGLHQYKTIAQTVSAKSLELVIMKFLNQGELRCTNARKEATNALVDIDDLEVLQSPESLLLSAVSGESQQDRTDRDMLAPWLKFVWESYKQCLDLLKNNNRVEKIYQEVAQMGFRFCQQYNRRPEFRKLCDTIRTHFSQSQKYSKQAFSVDFTEPTTQALHLETRLMQLDTAIAMELWQ
;
A
#
# COMPACT_ATOMS: atom_id res chain seq x y z
N MET A 1 7.99 7.04 -27.13
CA MET A 1 7.81 6.24 -28.37
C MET A 1 6.36 5.81 -28.31
N VAL A 2 5.47 6.36 -29.14
CA VAL A 2 4.02 6.22 -28.89
C VAL A 2 3.59 4.79 -29.19
N PHE A 3 3.38 3.99 -28.15
CA PHE A 3 2.87 2.63 -28.27
C PHE A 3 1.47 2.66 -28.91
N MET A 4 1.24 1.81 -29.91
CA MET A 4 -0.08 1.65 -30.53
C MET A 4 -0.96 0.61 -29.82
N LYS A 5 -0.37 -0.32 -29.05
CA LYS A 5 -1.09 -1.38 -28.34
C LYS A 5 -0.51 -1.63 -26.94
N PRO A 6 -1.36 -1.77 -25.89
CA PRO A 6 -0.92 -2.10 -24.53
C PRO A 6 -0.05 -3.35 -24.42
N GLU A 7 -0.31 -4.36 -25.26
CA GLU A 7 0.45 -5.62 -25.33
C GLU A 7 1.92 -5.42 -25.69
N SER A 8 2.21 -4.49 -26.63
CA SER A 8 3.58 -4.19 -27.05
C SER A 8 4.37 -3.50 -25.94
N ALA A 9 3.70 -2.67 -25.14
CA ALA A 9 4.32 -2.01 -24.00
C ALA A 9 4.64 -3.00 -22.88
N LEU A 10 3.78 -4.00 -22.65
CA LEU A 10 4.04 -5.08 -21.69
C LEU A 10 5.31 -5.85 -22.07
N LYS A 11 5.38 -6.36 -23.31
CA LYS A 11 6.57 -7.07 -23.81
C LYS A 11 7.84 -6.22 -23.68
N ARG A 12 7.74 -4.93 -24.04
CA ARG A 12 8.88 -4.02 -23.93
C ARG A 12 9.32 -3.79 -22.49
N ALA A 13 8.38 -3.74 -21.55
CA ALA A 13 8.69 -3.63 -20.13
C ALA A 13 9.40 -4.89 -19.62
N ASP A 14 8.96 -6.09 -20.04
CA ASP A 14 9.63 -7.35 -19.69
C ASP A 14 11.07 -7.38 -20.21
N GLU A 15 11.31 -7.06 -21.49
CA GLU A 15 12.67 -6.94 -22.05
C GLU A 15 13.55 -5.95 -21.26
N LEU A 16 12.98 -4.82 -20.83
CA LEU A 16 13.72 -3.83 -20.03
C LEU A 16 14.03 -4.33 -18.62
N ILE A 17 13.15 -5.16 -18.04
CA ILE A 17 13.37 -5.77 -16.72
C ILE A 17 14.48 -6.81 -16.80
N GLU A 18 14.51 -7.63 -17.86
CA GLU A 18 15.57 -8.63 -18.08
C GLU A 18 16.97 -7.98 -18.16
N VAL A 19 17.06 -6.79 -18.77
CA VAL A 19 18.31 -6.01 -18.86
C VAL A 19 18.56 -5.15 -17.60
N GLY A 20 17.74 -5.31 -16.54
CA GLY A 20 17.89 -4.62 -15.25
C GLY A 20 17.43 -3.15 -15.25
N ARG A 21 16.82 -2.65 -16.32
CA ARG A 21 16.37 -1.25 -16.46
C ARG A 21 14.95 -1.05 -15.93
N LYS A 22 14.72 -1.39 -14.65
CA LYS A 22 13.41 -1.29 -13.97
C LYS A 22 12.75 0.09 -14.06
N GLN A 23 13.52 1.17 -13.93
CA GLN A 23 13.01 2.55 -14.02
C GLN A 23 12.46 2.87 -15.42
N ARG A 24 13.12 2.41 -16.49
CA ARG A 24 12.66 2.62 -17.88
C ARG A 24 11.46 1.75 -18.21
N ALA A 25 11.40 0.53 -17.67
CA ALA A 25 10.22 -0.31 -17.76
C ALA A 25 9.00 0.38 -17.13
N LEU A 26 9.18 0.96 -15.93
CA LEU A 26 8.13 1.71 -15.24
C LEU A 26 7.62 2.91 -16.07
N GLU A 27 8.53 3.71 -16.61
CA GLU A 27 8.18 4.86 -17.47
C GLU A 27 7.38 4.42 -18.70
N THR A 28 7.78 3.31 -19.32
CA THR A 28 7.12 2.72 -20.49
C THR A 28 5.68 2.33 -20.21
N LEU A 29 5.44 1.64 -19.08
CA LEU A 29 4.08 1.24 -18.68
C LEU A 29 3.22 2.45 -18.29
N LEU A 30 3.82 3.44 -17.62
CA LEU A 30 3.13 4.66 -17.22
C LEU A 30 2.66 5.50 -18.43
N GLU A 31 3.43 5.53 -19.53
CA GLU A 31 3.06 6.22 -20.77
C GLU A 31 1.74 5.67 -21.34
N VAL A 32 1.52 4.34 -21.26
CA VAL A 32 0.29 3.70 -21.73
C VAL A 32 -0.90 4.06 -20.83
N ILE A 33 -0.74 3.96 -19.50
CA ILE A 33 -1.82 4.30 -18.55
C ILE A 33 -2.21 5.79 -18.64
N LYS A 34 -1.24 6.68 -18.90
CA LYS A 34 -1.47 8.13 -19.11
C LYS A 34 -2.05 8.47 -20.47
N SER A 35 -1.96 7.57 -21.44
CA SER A 35 -2.37 7.84 -22.81
C SER A 35 -3.88 8.07 -22.91
N ARG A 36 -4.27 9.18 -23.53
CA ARG A 36 -5.69 9.47 -23.84
C ARG A 36 -6.27 8.48 -24.86
N ARG A 37 -5.44 7.78 -25.63
CA ARG A 37 -5.86 6.82 -26.67
C ARG A 37 -6.33 5.48 -26.09
N HIS A 38 -5.89 5.13 -24.87
CA HIS A 38 -6.16 3.84 -24.24
C HIS A 38 -7.07 3.99 -23.00
N ARG A 39 -8.14 4.79 -23.12
CA ARG A 39 -9.10 5.01 -22.03
C ARG A 39 -10.20 3.95 -21.93
N THR A 40 -10.31 3.09 -22.92
CA THR A 40 -11.26 1.96 -22.90
C THR A 40 -10.57 0.76 -22.27
N TRP A 41 -11.10 0.28 -21.15
CA TRP A 41 -10.56 -0.89 -20.47
C TRP A 41 -10.55 -2.12 -21.39
N THR A 42 -9.46 -2.87 -21.34
CA THR A 42 -9.31 -4.18 -21.99
C THR A 42 -8.64 -5.14 -21.00
N ILE A 43 -8.79 -6.44 -21.21
CA ILE A 43 -8.21 -7.48 -20.33
C ILE A 43 -6.68 -7.36 -20.16
N THR A 44 -5.99 -6.76 -21.14
CA THR A 44 -4.54 -6.53 -21.11
C THR A 44 -4.12 -5.42 -20.15
N HIS A 45 -5.03 -4.55 -19.72
CA HIS A 45 -4.69 -3.47 -18.78
C HIS A 45 -4.46 -3.98 -17.36
N GLU A 46 -5.11 -5.07 -16.96
CA GLU A 46 -4.91 -5.68 -15.64
C GLU A 46 -3.46 -6.16 -15.44
N PRO A 47 -2.89 -7.07 -16.26
CA PRO A 47 -1.50 -7.50 -16.11
C PRO A 47 -0.51 -6.35 -16.31
N LEU A 48 -0.84 -5.37 -17.15
CA LEU A 48 -0.04 -4.15 -17.30
C LEU A 48 0.03 -3.37 -15.99
N MET A 49 -1.11 -3.18 -15.33
CA MET A 49 -1.19 -2.45 -14.08
C MET A 49 -0.55 -3.23 -12.93
N GLU A 50 -0.70 -4.55 -12.88
CA GLU A 50 -0.02 -5.42 -11.92
C GLU A 50 1.50 -5.27 -12.03
N LYS A 51 2.05 -5.35 -13.25
CA LYS A 51 3.49 -5.17 -13.50
C LYS A 51 3.97 -3.77 -13.14
N LEU A 52 3.18 -2.74 -13.44
CA LEU A 52 3.48 -1.37 -13.08
C LEU A 52 3.58 -1.19 -11.56
N LEU A 53 2.63 -1.77 -10.80
CA LEU A 53 2.63 -1.69 -9.34
C LEU A 53 3.74 -2.51 -8.71
N GLU A 54 4.05 -3.68 -9.24
CA GLU A 54 5.20 -4.48 -8.83
C GLU A 54 6.50 -3.66 -8.95
N LEU A 55 6.72 -2.98 -10.07
CA LEU A 55 7.87 -2.09 -10.24
C LEU A 55 7.84 -0.90 -9.28
N CYS A 56 6.66 -0.34 -8.99
CA CYS A 56 6.52 0.73 -8.00
C CYS A 56 6.88 0.25 -6.58
N VAL A 57 6.53 -0.97 -6.20
CA VAL A 57 6.91 -1.57 -4.90
C VAL A 57 8.42 -1.76 -4.84
N ASP A 58 9.00 -2.40 -5.87
CA ASP A 58 10.45 -2.65 -5.95
C ASP A 58 11.29 -1.36 -5.86
N LEU A 59 10.83 -0.29 -6.50
CA LEU A 59 11.50 1.00 -6.54
C LEU A 59 11.04 1.97 -5.43
N LYS A 60 10.13 1.53 -4.55
CA LYS A 60 9.50 2.34 -3.49
C LYS A 60 8.89 3.66 -3.99
N LYS A 61 8.31 3.66 -5.20
CA LYS A 61 7.75 4.85 -5.88
C LYS A 61 6.26 5.05 -5.60
N ASN A 62 5.91 5.35 -4.34
CA ASN A 62 4.52 5.56 -3.90
C ASN A 62 3.74 6.59 -4.72
N GLN A 63 4.35 7.74 -5.03
CA GLN A 63 3.66 8.79 -5.78
C GLN A 63 3.28 8.33 -7.20
N ILE A 64 4.14 7.52 -7.84
CA ILE A 64 3.86 6.99 -9.19
C ILE A 64 2.75 5.94 -9.11
N ALA A 65 2.75 5.08 -8.08
CA ALA A 65 1.67 4.12 -7.83
C ALA A 65 0.32 4.82 -7.65
N LYS A 66 0.27 5.86 -6.81
CA LYS A 66 -0.92 6.70 -6.61
C LYS A 66 -1.46 7.27 -7.92
N ASP A 67 -0.60 7.94 -8.67
CA ASP A 67 -1.01 8.60 -9.92
C ASP A 67 -1.46 7.58 -10.97
N GLY A 68 -0.81 6.41 -11.03
CA GLY A 68 -1.18 5.29 -11.89
C GLY A 68 -2.54 4.70 -11.51
N LEU A 69 -2.78 4.46 -10.21
CA LEU A 69 -4.04 3.92 -9.70
C LEU A 69 -5.22 4.88 -9.91
N HIS A 70 -5.02 6.19 -9.77
CA HIS A 70 -6.07 7.16 -10.10
C HIS A 70 -6.50 7.08 -11.56
N GLN A 71 -5.54 6.96 -12.47
CA GLN A 71 -5.83 6.83 -13.90
C GLN A 71 -6.48 5.47 -14.21
N TYR A 72 -5.95 4.39 -13.63
CA TYR A 72 -6.50 3.06 -13.78
C TYR A 72 -7.94 2.97 -13.27
N LYS A 73 -8.25 3.59 -12.13
CA LYS A 73 -9.62 3.73 -11.62
C LYS A 73 -10.52 4.40 -12.66
N THR A 74 -10.11 5.51 -13.28
CA THR A 74 -10.91 6.17 -14.32
C THR A 74 -11.19 5.27 -15.52
N ILE A 75 -10.22 4.45 -15.92
CA ILE A 75 -10.35 3.51 -17.05
C ILE A 75 -11.27 2.33 -16.68
N ALA A 76 -11.10 1.75 -15.49
CA ALA A 76 -11.77 0.52 -15.06
C ALA A 76 -13.16 0.73 -14.43
N GLN A 77 -13.45 1.92 -13.87
CA GLN A 77 -14.65 2.17 -13.06
C GLN A 77 -15.97 1.88 -13.79
N THR A 78 -16.02 2.07 -15.11
CA THR A 78 -17.23 1.84 -15.91
C THR A 78 -17.42 0.37 -16.31
N VAL A 79 -16.33 -0.36 -16.57
CA VAL A 79 -16.36 -1.71 -17.18
C VAL A 79 -16.08 -2.82 -16.17
N SER A 80 -15.07 -2.65 -15.31
CA SER A 80 -14.64 -3.71 -14.38
C SER A 80 -14.09 -3.11 -13.09
N ALA A 81 -14.99 -2.80 -12.14
CA ALA A 81 -14.60 -2.43 -10.78
C ALA A 81 -13.84 -3.57 -10.08
N LYS A 82 -14.11 -4.83 -10.45
CA LYS A 82 -13.43 -6.01 -9.90
C LYS A 82 -11.94 -6.05 -10.26
N SER A 83 -11.58 -5.63 -11.47
CA SER A 83 -10.17 -5.55 -11.85
C SER A 83 -9.39 -4.55 -11.00
N LEU A 84 -10.02 -3.42 -10.65
CA LEU A 84 -9.41 -2.44 -9.72
C LEU A 84 -9.18 -3.05 -8.33
N GLU A 85 -10.14 -3.82 -7.82
CA GLU A 85 -10.00 -4.54 -6.54
C GLU A 85 -8.81 -5.49 -6.57
N LEU A 86 -8.71 -6.36 -7.59
CA LEU A 86 -7.63 -7.35 -7.71
C LEU A 86 -6.24 -6.69 -7.74
N VAL A 87 -6.10 -5.63 -8.54
CA VAL A 87 -4.85 -4.87 -8.68
C VAL A 87 -4.43 -4.21 -7.36
N ILE A 88 -5.38 -3.59 -6.63
CA ILE A 88 -5.11 -2.96 -5.33
C ILE A 88 -4.70 -4.01 -4.29
N MET A 89 -5.41 -5.14 -4.23
CA MET A 89 -5.08 -6.22 -3.29
C MET A 89 -3.69 -6.80 -3.55
N LYS A 90 -3.36 -7.09 -4.81
CA LYS A 90 -2.01 -7.56 -5.18
C LYS A 90 -0.93 -6.55 -4.78
N PHE A 91 -1.15 -5.26 -5.05
CA PHE A 91 -0.21 -4.20 -4.70
C PHE A 91 0.05 -4.12 -3.19
N LEU A 92 -1.00 -4.11 -2.37
CA LEU A 92 -0.86 -4.04 -0.91
C LEU A 92 -0.20 -5.31 -0.36
N ASN A 93 -0.63 -6.49 -0.80
CA ASN A 93 -0.04 -7.77 -0.39
C ASN A 93 1.45 -7.86 -0.75
N GLN A 94 1.85 -7.36 -1.92
CA GLN A 94 3.26 -7.33 -2.31
C GLN A 94 4.07 -6.37 -1.45
N GLY A 95 3.50 -5.21 -1.11
CA GLY A 95 4.11 -4.28 -0.15
C GLY A 95 4.33 -4.91 1.23
N GLU A 96 3.31 -5.60 1.76
CA GLU A 96 3.42 -6.30 3.05
C GLU A 96 4.41 -7.47 3.02
N LEU A 97 4.48 -8.20 1.90
CA LEU A 97 5.45 -9.27 1.71
C LEU A 97 6.89 -8.69 1.75
N ARG A 98 7.13 -7.57 1.06
CA ARG A 98 8.44 -6.89 1.12
C ARG A 98 8.77 -6.41 2.53
N CYS A 99 7.79 -5.89 3.26
CA CYS A 99 7.97 -5.48 4.66
C CYS A 99 8.33 -6.68 5.56
N THR A 100 7.64 -7.81 5.38
CA THR A 100 7.90 -9.05 6.13
C THR A 100 9.29 -9.62 5.82
N ASN A 101 9.71 -9.59 4.56
CA ASN A 101 11.05 -10.02 4.15
C ASN A 101 12.12 -9.10 4.74
N ALA A 102 11.92 -7.79 4.71
CA ALA A 102 12.85 -6.83 5.32
C ALA A 102 12.98 -7.03 6.83
N ARG A 103 11.90 -7.40 7.53
CA ARG A 103 11.96 -7.76 8.95
C ARG A 103 12.81 -9.01 9.19
N LYS A 104 12.66 -10.04 8.35
CA LYS A 104 13.47 -11.27 8.44
C LYS A 104 14.95 -10.98 8.15
N GLU A 105 15.23 -10.17 7.13
CA GLU A 105 16.59 -9.74 6.79
C GLU A 105 17.23 -8.94 7.93
N ALA A 106 16.49 -8.02 8.56
CA ALA A 106 16.97 -7.26 9.72
C ALA A 106 17.28 -8.17 10.92
N THR A 107 16.43 -9.15 11.22
CA THR A 107 16.68 -10.13 12.28
C THR A 107 17.91 -11.00 11.97
N ASN A 108 18.05 -11.50 10.75
CA ASN A 108 19.20 -12.33 10.37
C ASN A 108 20.52 -11.54 10.43
N ALA A 109 20.51 -10.28 9.98
CA ALA A 109 21.69 -9.42 10.07
C ALA A 109 22.18 -9.23 11.51
N LEU A 110 21.27 -9.22 12.48
CA LEU A 110 21.62 -9.12 13.90
C LEU A 110 22.22 -10.42 14.45
N VAL A 111 21.68 -11.58 14.03
CA VAL A 111 22.25 -12.89 14.40
C VAL A 111 23.66 -13.05 13.83
N ASP A 112 23.89 -12.67 12.57
CA ASP A 112 25.21 -12.74 11.94
C ASP A 112 26.24 -11.81 12.65
N ILE A 113 25.79 -10.69 13.20
CA ILE A 113 26.63 -9.77 13.98
C ILE A 113 26.93 -10.33 15.38
N ASP A 114 25.96 -11.00 16.00
CA ASP A 114 26.11 -11.63 17.33
C ASP A 114 27.03 -12.86 17.27
N ASP A 115 26.98 -13.65 16.19
CA ASP A 115 27.93 -14.76 15.95
C ASP A 115 29.37 -14.26 15.68
N LEU A 116 29.50 -13.02 15.20
CA LEU A 116 30.77 -12.32 14.97
C LEU A 116 31.12 -11.40 16.15
N GLU A 117 31.04 -11.88 17.41
CA GLU A 117 31.49 -11.16 18.62
C GLU A 117 32.94 -10.63 18.48
N VAL A 118 33.09 -9.53 17.74
CA VAL A 118 34.09 -8.50 17.91
C VAL A 118 33.66 -7.78 19.17
N LEU A 119 34.11 -8.33 20.29
CA LEU A 119 34.15 -7.70 21.61
C LEU A 119 34.09 -6.18 21.49
N GLN A 120 32.93 -5.62 21.82
CA GLN A 120 32.71 -4.20 22.13
C GLN A 120 33.66 -3.24 21.41
N SER A 121 33.44 -3.01 20.11
CA SER A 121 34.18 -1.95 19.44
C SER A 121 33.97 -0.63 20.20
N PRO A 122 35.03 0.19 20.39
CA PRO A 122 34.92 1.45 21.14
C PRO A 122 33.85 2.38 20.54
N GLU A 123 33.59 2.27 19.23
CA GLU A 123 32.49 2.98 18.55
C GLU A 123 31.11 2.51 19.03
N SER A 124 30.88 1.20 19.18
CA SER A 124 29.62 0.67 19.70
C SER A 124 29.37 1.09 21.15
N LEU A 125 30.43 1.05 21.97
CA LEU A 125 30.37 1.42 23.38
C LEU A 125 30.07 2.93 23.56
N LEU A 126 30.72 3.79 22.76
CA LEU A 126 30.41 5.23 22.71
C LEU A 126 28.98 5.50 22.25
N LEU A 127 28.52 4.79 21.22
CA LEU A 127 27.16 4.94 20.72
C LEU A 127 26.11 4.48 21.74
N SER A 128 26.36 3.41 22.51
CA SER A 128 25.46 3.00 23.61
C SER A 128 25.47 3.95 24.81
N ALA A 129 26.59 4.64 25.05
CA ALA A 129 26.72 5.61 26.14
C ALA A 129 25.99 6.93 25.84
N VAL A 130 25.86 7.29 24.55
CA VAL A 130 25.22 8.54 24.09
C VAL A 130 23.78 8.32 23.63
N SER A 131 23.47 7.16 23.05
CA SER A 131 22.13 6.78 22.60
C SER A 131 21.63 5.57 23.38
N GLY A 132 20.44 5.66 23.96
CA GLY A 132 19.74 4.50 24.54
C GLY A 132 19.16 3.54 23.51
N GLU A 133 19.54 3.67 22.23
CA GLU A 133 19.05 2.83 21.13
C GLU A 133 19.86 1.53 21.06
N SER A 134 19.16 0.40 21.04
CA SER A 134 19.78 -0.90 20.85
C SER A 134 20.26 -1.09 19.41
N GLN A 135 21.12 -2.07 19.18
CA GLN A 135 21.58 -2.42 17.83
C GLN A 135 20.45 -2.95 16.94
N GLN A 136 19.45 -3.60 17.55
CA GLN A 136 18.19 -3.98 16.90
C GLN A 136 17.45 -2.75 16.38
N ASP A 137 17.30 -1.71 17.22
CA ASP A 137 16.58 -0.49 16.84
C ASP A 137 17.21 0.22 15.63
N ARG A 138 18.55 0.22 15.55
CA ARG A 138 19.27 0.80 14.41
C ARG A 138 19.05 0.02 13.13
N THR A 139 19.16 -1.31 13.20
CA THR A 139 18.97 -2.18 12.04
C THR A 139 17.54 -2.11 11.51
N ASP A 140 16.54 -2.09 12.42
CA ASP A 140 15.14 -1.89 12.06
C ASP A 140 14.88 -0.51 11.45
N ARG A 141 15.54 0.54 11.97
CA ARG A 141 15.42 1.89 11.40
C ARG A 141 15.95 1.97 9.97
N ASP A 142 17.05 1.28 9.68
CA ASP A 142 17.72 1.39 8.39
C ASP A 142 17.08 0.46 7.33
N MET A 143 16.70 -0.76 7.72
CA MET A 143 16.17 -1.76 6.79
C MET A 143 14.64 -1.80 6.74
N LEU A 144 13.97 -1.83 7.90
CA LEU A 144 12.54 -2.08 8.00
C LEU A 144 11.69 -0.80 7.91
N ALA A 145 12.12 0.30 8.56
CA ALA A 145 11.33 1.54 8.61
C ALA A 145 10.99 2.13 7.23
N PRO A 146 11.86 2.10 6.20
CA PRO A 146 11.50 2.55 4.86
C PRO A 146 10.35 1.75 4.24
N TRP A 147 10.29 0.44 4.49
CA TRP A 147 9.20 -0.42 4.01
C TRP A 147 7.91 -0.21 4.80
N LEU A 148 7.99 -0.06 6.13
CA LEU A 148 6.84 0.29 6.95
C LEU A 148 6.20 1.61 6.50
N LYS A 149 7.02 2.63 6.25
CA LYS A 149 6.56 3.92 5.72
C LYS A 149 5.94 3.76 4.33
N PHE A 150 6.56 2.95 3.47
CA PHE A 150 6.05 2.70 2.12
C PHE A 150 4.65 2.06 2.15
N VAL A 151 4.48 0.98 2.92
CA VAL A 151 3.23 0.24 3.06
C VAL A 151 2.15 1.09 3.70
N TRP A 152 2.47 1.83 4.76
CA TRP A 152 1.55 2.77 5.39
C TRP A 152 1.01 3.83 4.41
N GLU A 153 1.90 4.47 3.64
CA GLU A 153 1.48 5.44 2.62
C GLU A 153 0.66 4.78 1.51
N SER A 154 0.95 3.52 1.16
CA SER A 154 0.16 2.75 0.19
C SER A 154 -1.28 2.54 0.69
N TYR A 155 -1.45 2.13 1.95
CA TYR A 155 -2.77 2.00 2.59
C TYR A 155 -3.56 3.30 2.54
N LYS A 156 -2.95 4.41 2.97
CA LYS A 156 -3.59 5.72 2.98
C LYS A 156 -4.05 6.13 1.57
N GLN A 157 -3.19 5.95 0.56
CA GLN A 157 -3.49 6.30 -0.83
C GLN A 157 -4.60 5.44 -1.41
N CYS A 158 -4.63 4.14 -1.12
CA CYS A 158 -5.70 3.24 -1.53
C CYS A 158 -7.03 3.62 -0.88
N LEU A 159 -7.07 3.94 0.42
CA LEU A 159 -8.29 4.41 1.09
C LEU A 159 -8.79 5.74 0.50
N ASP A 160 -7.89 6.67 0.23
CA ASP A 160 -8.21 7.95 -0.42
C ASP A 160 -8.76 7.76 -1.84
N LEU A 161 -8.25 6.77 -2.58
CA LEU A 161 -8.71 6.41 -3.92
C LEU A 161 -10.10 5.79 -3.89
N LEU A 162 -10.40 4.95 -2.89
CA LEU A 162 -11.60 4.11 -2.83
C LEU A 162 -12.78 4.78 -2.11
N LYS A 163 -12.58 5.90 -1.41
CA LYS A 163 -13.63 6.56 -0.62
C LYS A 163 -14.89 6.93 -1.41
N ASN A 164 -16.03 6.86 -0.71
CA ASN A 164 -17.37 7.23 -1.19
C ASN A 164 -17.72 6.65 -2.58
N ASN A 165 -17.54 5.34 -2.76
CA ASN A 165 -17.92 4.66 -3.99
C ASN A 165 -18.52 3.28 -3.70
N ASN A 166 -19.83 3.12 -3.96
CA ASN A 166 -20.57 1.89 -3.67
C ASN A 166 -20.08 0.64 -4.44
N ARG A 167 -19.43 0.82 -5.60
CA ARG A 167 -18.92 -0.32 -6.40
C ARG A 167 -17.67 -0.95 -5.80
N VAL A 168 -16.96 -0.21 -4.95
CA VAL A 168 -15.68 -0.62 -4.35
C VAL A 168 -15.69 -0.46 -2.83
N GLU A 169 -16.87 -0.40 -2.24
CA GLU A 169 -17.03 -0.25 -0.80
C GLU A 169 -16.45 -1.45 -0.04
N LYS A 170 -16.73 -2.67 -0.52
CA LYS A 170 -16.21 -3.89 0.10
C LYS A 170 -14.68 -3.86 0.20
N ILE A 171 -14.00 -3.53 -0.89
CA ILE A 171 -12.53 -3.43 -0.89
C ILE A 171 -12.03 -2.25 -0.06
N TYR A 172 -12.77 -1.13 0.02
CA TYR A 172 -12.42 -0.04 0.94
C TYR A 172 -12.38 -0.53 2.39
N GLN A 173 -13.39 -1.30 2.82
CA GLN A 173 -13.45 -1.86 4.17
C GLN A 173 -12.35 -2.89 4.40
N GLU A 174 -12.11 -3.79 3.44
CA GLU A 174 -11.04 -4.79 3.52
C GLU A 174 -9.66 -4.15 3.64
N VAL A 175 -9.37 -3.09 2.86
CA VAL A 175 -8.13 -2.32 2.96
C VAL A 175 -8.00 -1.62 4.31
N ALA A 176 -9.10 -1.09 4.87
CA ALA A 176 -9.08 -0.49 6.20
C ALA A 176 -8.76 -1.53 7.29
N GLN A 177 -9.38 -2.71 7.22
CA GLN A 177 -9.13 -3.84 8.10
C GLN A 177 -7.68 -4.34 8.01
N MET A 178 -7.14 -4.47 6.80
CA MET A 178 -5.72 -4.78 6.58
C MET A 178 -4.82 -3.70 7.20
N GLY A 179 -5.15 -2.42 7.03
CA GLY A 179 -4.43 -1.31 7.65
C GLY A 179 -4.40 -1.39 9.18
N PHE A 180 -5.50 -1.80 9.83
CA PHE A 180 -5.52 -2.03 11.27
C PHE A 180 -4.62 -3.19 11.69
N ARG A 181 -4.72 -4.34 11.01
CA ARG A 181 -3.84 -5.50 11.25
C ARG A 181 -2.36 -5.15 11.08
N PHE A 182 -2.03 -4.39 10.04
CA PHE A 182 -0.69 -3.85 9.83
C PHE A 182 -0.23 -2.97 11.02
N CYS A 183 -1.07 -2.04 11.47
CA CYS A 183 -0.75 -1.19 12.61
C CYS A 183 -0.49 -1.99 13.88
N GLN A 184 -1.28 -3.03 14.13
CA GLN A 184 -1.12 -3.94 15.26
C GLN A 184 0.18 -4.75 15.17
N GLN A 185 0.41 -5.39 14.02
CA GLN A 185 1.54 -6.30 13.79
C GLN A 185 2.92 -5.62 14.00
N TYR A 186 3.01 -4.34 13.66
CA TYR A 186 4.24 -3.54 13.75
C TYR A 186 4.18 -2.47 14.85
N ASN A 187 3.21 -2.54 15.77
CA ASN A 187 3.01 -1.62 16.90
C ASN A 187 3.03 -0.13 16.51
N ARG A 188 2.40 0.23 15.39
CA ARG A 188 2.39 1.56 14.79
C ARG A 188 1.27 2.43 15.37
N ARG A 189 1.37 2.77 16.66
CA ARG A 189 0.38 3.58 17.39
C ARG A 189 0.05 4.93 16.71
N PRO A 190 1.03 5.72 16.19
CA PRO A 190 0.71 6.99 15.52
C PRO A 190 -0.09 6.80 14.23
N GLU A 191 0.26 5.81 13.41
CA GLU A 191 -0.44 5.48 12.18
C GLU A 191 -1.85 4.96 12.45
N PHE A 192 -2.03 4.13 13.48
CA PHE A 192 -3.35 3.68 13.92
C PHE A 192 -4.29 4.87 14.19
N ARG A 193 -3.85 5.87 14.97
CA ARG A 193 -4.66 7.08 15.23
C ARG A 193 -5.01 7.83 13.95
N LYS A 194 -4.02 8.02 13.06
CA LYS A 194 -4.24 8.66 11.74
C LYS A 194 -5.23 7.87 10.88
N LEU A 195 -5.21 6.54 10.94
CA LEU A 195 -6.16 5.68 10.22
C LEU A 195 -7.58 5.88 10.77
N CYS A 196 -7.75 5.88 12.09
CA CYS A 196 -9.03 6.17 12.75
C CYS A 196 -9.61 7.52 12.31
N ASP A 197 -8.77 8.57 12.31
CA ASP A 197 -9.17 9.92 11.87
C ASP A 197 -9.53 9.97 10.39
N THR A 198 -8.78 9.26 9.55
CA THR A 198 -9.05 9.14 8.11
C THR A 198 -10.41 8.51 7.86
N ILE A 199 -10.70 7.37 8.51
CA ILE A 199 -11.98 6.67 8.33
C ILE A 199 -13.13 7.50 8.90
N ARG A 200 -12.95 8.21 10.03
CA ARG A 200 -13.96 9.16 10.56
C ARG A 200 -14.23 10.28 9.56
N THR A 201 -13.18 10.87 9.00
CA THR A 201 -13.29 11.94 7.99
C THR A 201 -13.99 11.47 6.72
N HIS A 202 -13.62 10.29 6.20
CA HIS A 202 -14.26 9.70 5.03
C HIS A 202 -15.73 9.40 5.26
N PHE A 203 -16.09 8.91 6.45
CA PHE A 203 -17.49 8.67 6.81
C PHE A 203 -18.30 9.98 6.82
N SER A 204 -17.82 11.02 7.51
CA SER A 204 -18.49 12.33 7.54
C SER A 204 -18.61 12.96 6.15
N GLN A 205 -17.59 12.82 5.29
CA GLN A 205 -17.65 13.27 3.90
C GLN A 205 -18.67 12.49 3.08
N SER A 206 -18.74 11.16 3.24
CA SER A 206 -19.69 10.32 2.52
C SER A 206 -21.14 10.67 2.87
N GLN A 207 -21.42 10.99 4.15
CA GLN A 207 -22.73 11.50 4.57
C GLN A 207 -23.06 12.84 3.89
N LYS A 208 -22.10 13.77 3.83
CA LYS A 208 -22.30 15.08 3.18
C LYS A 208 -22.55 14.97 1.69
N TYR A 209 -21.90 14.02 1.01
CA TYR A 209 -21.97 13.81 -0.43
C TYR A 209 -22.82 12.59 -0.84
N SER A 210 -23.80 12.23 -0.01
CA SER A 210 -24.68 11.06 -0.22
C SER A 210 -25.51 11.11 -1.51
N LYS A 211 -25.68 12.28 -2.13
CA LYS A 211 -26.45 12.45 -3.40
C LYS A 211 -25.62 12.33 -4.68
N GLN A 212 -24.30 12.05 -4.59
CA GLN A 212 -23.45 11.92 -5.78
C GLN A 212 -23.69 10.60 -6.52
N ALA A 213 -23.39 10.57 -7.83
CA ALA A 213 -23.40 9.32 -8.57
C ALA A 213 -22.38 8.33 -7.96
N PHE A 214 -22.81 7.09 -7.70
CA PHE A 214 -22.05 6.03 -7.03
C PHE A 214 -21.71 6.28 -5.55
N SER A 215 -22.34 7.25 -4.88
CA SER A 215 -22.18 7.42 -3.43
C SER A 215 -22.60 6.17 -2.65
N VAL A 216 -22.02 6.00 -1.47
CA VAL A 216 -22.40 4.93 -0.53
C VAL A 216 -23.76 5.25 0.09
N ASP A 217 -24.66 4.27 0.12
CA ASP A 217 -25.99 4.39 0.72
C ASP A 217 -26.03 3.76 2.11
N PHE A 218 -25.97 4.59 3.14
CA PHE A 218 -25.99 4.15 4.53
C PHE A 218 -27.36 3.65 5.02
N THR A 219 -28.41 3.70 4.19
CA THR A 219 -29.70 3.07 4.51
C THR A 219 -29.70 1.59 4.21
N GLU A 220 -28.76 1.10 3.38
CA GLU A 220 -28.66 -0.29 3.01
C GLU A 220 -28.09 -1.13 4.18
N PRO A 221 -28.76 -2.22 4.61
CA PRO A 221 -28.29 -3.04 5.73
C PRO A 221 -26.92 -3.69 5.52
N THR A 222 -26.59 -4.05 4.27
CA THR A 222 -25.30 -4.65 3.89
C THR A 222 -24.15 -3.66 4.07
N THR A 223 -24.32 -2.42 3.58
CA THR A 223 -23.42 -1.28 3.79
C THR A 223 -23.21 -1.05 5.30
N GLN A 224 -24.29 -1.01 6.08
CA GLN A 224 -24.21 -0.84 7.53
C GLN A 224 -23.41 -1.96 8.21
N ALA A 225 -23.63 -3.23 7.82
CA ALA A 225 -22.92 -4.38 8.35
C ALA A 225 -21.41 -4.31 8.05
N LEU A 226 -21.03 -4.00 6.80
CA LEU A 226 -19.63 -3.84 6.39
C LEU A 226 -18.90 -2.74 7.16
N HIS A 227 -19.57 -1.61 7.35
CA HIS A 227 -19.05 -0.50 8.15
C HIS A 227 -18.90 -0.89 9.63
N LEU A 228 -19.88 -1.59 10.20
CA LEU A 228 -19.85 -2.02 11.60
C LEU A 228 -18.72 -3.03 11.84
N GLU A 229 -18.54 -4.02 10.97
CA GLU A 229 -17.46 -5.01 11.06
C GLU A 229 -16.08 -4.33 11.13
N THR A 230 -15.85 -3.33 10.28
CA THR A 230 -14.60 -2.57 10.28
C THR A 230 -14.42 -1.74 11.56
N ARG A 231 -15.52 -1.24 12.15
CA ARG A 231 -15.46 -0.55 13.46
C ARG A 231 -15.22 -1.50 14.62
N LEU A 232 -15.75 -2.71 14.58
CA LEU A 232 -15.46 -3.75 15.57
C LEU A 232 -13.97 -4.11 15.52
N MET A 233 -13.42 -4.35 14.32
CA MET A 233 -11.99 -4.60 14.17
C MET A 233 -11.13 -3.42 14.66
N GLN A 234 -11.56 -2.18 14.42
CA GLN A 234 -10.90 -1.00 14.97
C GLN A 234 -10.86 -1.05 16.51
N LEU A 235 -11.97 -1.41 17.16
CA LEU A 235 -12.06 -1.53 18.61
C LEU A 235 -11.16 -2.65 19.14
N ASP A 236 -11.24 -3.84 18.53
CA ASP A 236 -10.41 -4.99 18.92
C ASP A 236 -8.92 -4.68 18.78
N THR A 237 -8.54 -3.99 17.71
CA THR A 237 -7.16 -3.55 17.48
C THR A 237 -6.74 -2.50 18.52
N ALA A 238 -7.60 -1.55 18.85
CA ALA A 238 -7.33 -0.56 19.89
C ALA A 238 -7.10 -1.21 21.26
N ILE A 239 -7.93 -2.20 21.62
CA ILE A 239 -7.78 -2.99 22.84
C ILE A 239 -6.45 -3.74 22.84
N ALA A 240 -6.13 -4.45 21.75
CA ALA A 240 -4.88 -5.20 21.63
C ALA A 240 -3.62 -4.32 21.67
N MET A 241 -3.75 -3.05 21.27
CA MET A 241 -2.66 -2.06 21.31
C MET A 241 -2.68 -1.19 22.60
N GLU A 242 -3.63 -1.44 23.51
CA GLU A 242 -3.84 -0.70 24.77
C GLU A 242 -4.09 0.81 24.56
N LEU A 243 -4.87 1.15 23.53
CA LEU A 243 -5.24 2.52 23.17
C LEU A 243 -6.65 2.82 23.69
N TRP A 244 -6.73 3.31 24.92
CA TRP A 244 -8.00 3.52 25.64
C TRP A 244 -8.69 4.87 25.39
N GLN A 245 -8.04 5.79 24.70
CA GLN A 245 -8.53 7.15 24.36
C GLN A 245 -8.87 7.24 22.88
#